data_AF-A0A4Y2GDL1-F1
#
_entry.id   AF-A0A4Y2GDL1-F1
#
_cell.length_a   1.000
_cell.length_b   1.000
_cell.length_c   1.000
_cell.angle_alpha   90.00
_cell.angle_beta   90.00
_cell.angle_gamma   90.00
#
_symmetry.space_group_name_H-M   'P 1'
#
loop_
_entity.id
_entity.type
_entity.pdbx_description
1 polymer ?
#
loop_
_entity_poly.entity_id
_entity_poly.type
_entity_poly.pdbx_seq_one_letter_code
_entity_poly.pdbx_strand_id
1 'polypeptide(L)'
;MHFKMDTDHKPLIPIFSKKNSDGLSPRLQRIKLRMMKFSYTTVHIPGKELFAADALSRNPQEVPYKREKLEAGIYAFIQMITSSLPASSRRLDVLRAAQLKD
;
A
#
# COMPACT_ATOMS: atom_id res chain seq x y z
N MET A 1 12.96 6.80 -11.03
CA MET A 1 13.83 6.94 -9.84
C MET A 1 13.59 5.77 -8.90
N HIS A 2 14.65 5.19 -8.35
CA HIS A 2 14.59 4.09 -7.37
C HIS A 2 15.11 4.60 -6.01
N PHE A 3 14.48 4.22 -4.91
CA PHE A 3 14.90 4.69 -3.57
C PHE A 3 14.85 3.59 -2.50
N LYS A 4 15.53 3.85 -1.38
CA LYS A 4 15.53 2.98 -0.19
C LYS A 4 14.45 3.46 0.79
N MET A 5 13.63 2.53 1.28
CA MET A 5 12.63 2.77 2.30
C MET A 5 13.07 2.10 3.61
N ASP A 6 13.44 2.91 4.59
CA ASP A 6 13.89 2.45 5.90
C ASP A 6 12.70 2.30 6.87
N THR A 7 12.70 1.21 7.63
CA THR A 7 11.68 0.94 8.64
C THR A 7 12.29 0.20 9.82
N ASP A 8 11.81 0.46 11.04
CA ASP A 8 12.14 -0.33 12.23
C ASP A 8 11.24 -1.57 12.38
N HIS A 9 10.27 -1.77 11.49
CA HIS A 9 9.25 -2.80 11.61
C HIS A 9 9.52 -3.98 10.69
N LYS A 10 10.24 -5.01 11.20
CA LYS A 10 10.61 -6.22 10.45
C LYS A 10 9.45 -6.87 9.66
N PRO A 11 8.21 -6.98 10.19
CA PRO A 11 7.09 -7.52 9.42
C PRO A 11 6.74 -6.77 8.13
N LEU A 12 7.13 -5.50 7.98
CA LEU A 12 6.86 -4.73 6.76
C LEU A 12 7.78 -5.13 5.60
N ILE A 13 9.00 -5.63 5.87
CA ILE A 13 9.90 -6.11 4.82
C ILE A 13 9.22 -7.15 3.93
N PRO A 14 8.75 -8.30 4.45
CA PRO A 14 8.15 -9.31 3.58
C PRO A 14 6.86 -8.81 2.94
N ILE A 15 6.09 -7.92 3.58
CA ILE A 15 4.86 -7.35 3.00
C ILE A 15 5.16 -6.57 1.72
N PHE A 16 6.19 -5.71 1.73
CA PHE A 16 6.50 -4.85 0.59
C PHE A 16 7.49 -5.46 -0.40
N SER A 17 8.25 -6.50 -0.02
CA SER A 17 9.21 -7.16 -0.91
C SER A 17 8.70 -8.43 -1.59
N LYS A 18 8.02 -9.33 -0.87
CA LYS A 18 7.82 -10.72 -1.34
C LYS A 18 6.42 -11.32 -1.14
N LYS A 19 5.66 -10.94 -0.10
CA LYS A 19 4.36 -11.56 0.19
C LYS A 19 3.33 -11.24 -0.89
N ASN A 20 2.64 -12.26 -1.37
CA ASN A 20 1.47 -12.06 -2.24
C ASN A 20 0.37 -11.30 -1.48
N SER A 21 -0.48 -10.58 -2.21
CA SER A 21 -1.58 -9.77 -1.66
C SER A 21 -2.62 -10.59 -0.89
N ASP A 22 -2.76 -11.87 -1.22
CA ASP A 22 -3.95 -12.66 -0.91
C ASP A 22 -4.07 -13.00 0.58
N GLY A 23 -2.95 -13.03 1.31
CA GLY A 23 -2.92 -13.24 2.77
C GLY A 23 -2.83 -11.95 3.59
N LEU A 24 -2.98 -10.77 2.98
CA LEU A 24 -2.90 -9.49 3.67
C LEU A 24 -4.30 -9.00 4.04
N SER A 25 -4.44 -8.32 5.18
CA SER A 25 -5.69 -7.64 5.52
C SER A 25 -6.05 -6.59 4.46
N PRO A 26 -7.34 -6.23 4.27
CA PRO A 26 -7.75 -5.23 3.30
C PRO A 26 -7.00 -3.88 3.45
N ARG A 27 -6.63 -3.52 4.69
CA ARG A 27 -5.81 -2.34 4.97
C ARG A 27 -4.40 -2.47 4.38
N LEU A 28 -3.73 -3.60 4.59
CA LEU A 28 -2.38 -3.84 4.08
C LEU A 28 -2.37 -4.00 2.56
N GLN A 29 -3.38 -4.62 1.96
CA GLN A 29 -3.54 -4.68 0.50
C GLN A 29 -3.63 -3.27 -0.10
N ARG A 30 -4.46 -2.39 0.47
CA ARG A 30 -4.56 -0.99 0.01
C ARG A 30 -3.24 -0.24 0.12
N ILE A 31 -2.50 -0.41 1.22
CA ILE A 31 -1.19 0.22 1.38
C ILE A 31 -0.20 -0.33 0.34
N LYS A 32 -0.19 -1.64 0.12
CA LYS A 32 0.68 -2.26 -0.89
C LYS A 32 0.38 -1.76 -2.31
N LEU A 33 -0.89 -1.72 -2.70
CA LEU A 33 -1.33 -1.15 -3.99
C LEU A 33 -0.89 0.31 -4.16
N ARG A 34 -1.00 1.14 -3.10
CA ARG A 34 -0.51 2.54 -3.11
C ARG A 34 0.98 2.63 -3.39
N MET A 35 1.75 1.66 -2.90
CA MET A 35 3.21 1.64 -3.06
C MET A 35 3.65 1.13 -4.44
N MET A 36 2.80 0.42 -5.18
CA MET A 36 3.17 -0.18 -6.48
C MET A 36 3.55 0.83 -7.56
N LYS A 37 3.15 2.09 -7.44
CA LYS A 37 3.56 3.17 -8.36
C LYS A 37 5.01 3.63 -8.17
N PHE A 38 5.67 3.18 -7.11
CA PHE A 38 7.04 3.55 -6.77
C PHE A 38 7.99 2.39 -7.02
N SER A 39 9.23 2.72 -7.41
CA SER A 39 10.33 1.77 -7.43
C SER A 39 11.17 1.94 -6.16
N TYR A 40 11.20 0.92 -5.30
CA TYR A 40 11.88 1.02 -4.01
C TYR A 40 12.37 -0.33 -3.48
N THR A 41 13.30 -0.27 -2.52
CA THR A 41 13.76 -1.41 -1.72
C THR A 41 13.48 -1.15 -0.24
N THR A 42 12.83 -2.09 0.46
CA THR A 42 12.52 -1.95 1.89
C THR A 42 13.62 -2.56 2.74
N VAL A 43 14.15 -1.81 3.71
CA VAL A 43 15.26 -2.24 4.57
C VAL A 43 14.89 -2.01 6.04
N HIS A 44 15.25 -2.96 6.91
CA HIS A 44 15.09 -2.79 8.34
C HIS A 44 16.31 -2.09 8.93
N ILE A 45 16.08 -1.05 9.73
CA ILE A 45 17.11 -0.42 10.56
C ILE A 45 16.68 -0.39 12.02
N PRO A 46 17.61 -0.40 12.99
CA PRO A 46 17.26 -0.26 14.41
C PRO A 46 16.48 1.03 14.69
N GLY A 47 15.42 0.98 15.51
CA GLY A 47 14.59 2.16 15.80
C GLY A 47 15.36 3.36 16.38
N LYS A 48 16.47 3.11 17.09
CA LYS A 48 17.39 4.15 17.59
C LYS A 48 18.01 5.01 16.47
N GLU A 49 18.10 4.49 15.24
CA GLU A 49 18.62 5.19 14.07
C GLU A 49 17.50 5.90 13.28
N LEU A 50 16.23 5.62 13.59
CA LEU A 50 15.04 6.17 12.92
C LEU A 50 14.44 7.37 13.68
N PHE A 51 15.28 8.18 14.33
CA PHE A 51 14.86 9.24 15.26
C PHE A 51 13.95 10.31 14.61
N ALA A 52 14.22 10.67 13.36
CA ALA A 52 13.43 11.70 12.66
C ALA A 52 11.99 11.22 12.41
N ALA A 53 11.81 9.98 11.95
CA ALA A 53 10.47 9.43 11.71
C ALA A 53 9.73 9.17 13.03
N ASP A 54 10.41 8.66 14.06
CA ASP A 54 9.84 8.46 15.39
C ASP A 54 9.36 9.79 15.99
N ALA A 55 10.19 10.84 15.98
CA ALA A 55 9.85 12.16 16.50
C ALA A 55 8.63 12.78 15.78
N LEU A 56 8.58 12.69 14.45
CA LEU A 56 7.43 13.17 13.67
C LEU A 56 6.17 12.34 13.93
N SER A 57 6.31 11.02 14.10
CA SER A 57 5.17 10.14 14.37
C SER A 57 4.53 10.39 15.75
N ARG A 58 5.32 10.85 16.72
CA ARG A 58 4.87 11.19 18.08
C ARG A 58 4.25 12.58 18.19
N ASN A 59 4.48 13.45 17.21
CA ASN A 59 3.94 14.81 17.19
C ASN A 59 3.09 15.08 15.93
N PRO A 60 1.96 14.37 15.76
CA PRO A 60 1.09 14.57 14.61
C PRO A 60 0.46 15.97 14.65
N GLN A 61 0.46 16.65 13.51
CA GLN A 61 -0.24 17.93 13.36
C GLN A 61 -1.74 17.68 13.17
N GLU A 62 -2.60 18.49 13.80
CA GLU A 62 -4.08 18.44 13.64
C GLU A 62 -4.56 19.03 12.29
N VAL A 63 -3.74 18.95 11.24
CA VAL A 63 -4.18 19.38 9.92
C VAL A 63 -5.21 18.37 9.41
N PRO A 64 -6.37 18.81 8.91
CA PRO A 64 -7.32 17.92 8.28
C PRO A 64 -6.64 17.11 7.19
N TYR A 65 -6.53 15.81 7.42
CA TYR A 65 -5.96 14.89 6.45
C TYR A 65 -6.84 14.92 5.20
N LYS A 66 -6.35 15.51 4.10
CA LYS A 66 -7.07 15.59 2.80
C LYS A 66 -7.14 14.22 2.12
N ARG A 67 -7.89 13.32 2.76
CA ARG A 67 -8.10 11.93 2.37
C ARG A 67 -8.59 11.79 0.94
N GLU A 68 -9.49 12.70 0.55
CA GLU A 68 -10.14 12.74 -0.77
C GLU A 68 -9.12 12.78 -1.91
N LYS A 69 -8.09 13.64 -1.81
CA LYS A 69 -7.09 13.78 -2.88
C LYS A 69 -6.23 12.54 -3.03
N LEU A 70 -5.91 11.86 -1.93
CA LEU A 70 -5.15 10.61 -1.95
C LEU A 70 -5.99 9.45 -2.49
N GLU A 71 -7.26 9.34 -2.06
CA GLU A 71 -8.17 8.30 -2.51
C GLU A 71 -8.48 8.42 -4.00
N ALA A 72 -8.69 9.62 -4.52
CA ALA A 72 -8.89 9.86 -5.95
C ALA A 72 -7.73 9.31 -6.80
N GLY A 73 -6.47 9.57 -6.41
CA GLY A 73 -5.31 9.05 -7.14
C GLY A 73 -5.19 7.53 -7.09
N ILE A 74 -5.65 6.90 -6.01
CA ILE A 74 -5.67 5.44 -5.89
C ILE A 74 -6.76 4.84 -6.76
N TYR A 75 -7.96 5.42 -6.73
CA TYR A 75 -9.05 4.96 -7.58
C TYR A 75 -8.66 5.07 -9.06
N ALA A 76 -8.05 6.18 -9.48
CA ALA A 76 -7.57 6.31 -10.86
C ALA A 76 -6.56 5.21 -11.25
N PHE A 77 -5.62 4.89 -10.36
CA PHE A 77 -4.65 3.83 -10.59
C PHE A 77 -5.30 2.43 -10.66
N ILE A 78 -6.25 2.16 -9.76
CA ILE A 78 -7.02 0.90 -9.78
C ILE A 78 -7.83 0.80 -11.07
N GLN A 79 -8.48 1.88 -11.51
CA GLN A 79 -9.25 1.91 -12.75
C GLN A 79 -8.36 1.67 -13.97
N MET A 80 -7.19 2.31 -14.03
CA MET A 80 -6.19 2.06 -15.08
C MET A 80 -5.81 0.59 -15.13
N ILE A 81 -5.44 -0.02 -13.99
CA ILE A 81 -5.12 -1.45 -13.93
C ILE A 81 -6.30 -2.29 -14.39
N THR A 82 -7.49 -2.06 -13.84
CA THR A 82 -8.70 -2.86 -14.12
C THR A 82 -9.09 -2.80 -15.60
N SER A 83 -8.96 -1.63 -16.24
CA SER A 83 -9.21 -1.47 -17.68
C SER A 83 -8.18 -2.16 -18.57
N SER A 84 -6.96 -2.36 -18.08
CA SER A 84 -5.87 -3.02 -18.81
C SER A 84 -5.81 -4.53 -18.60
N LEU A 85 -6.59 -5.07 -17.66
CA LEU A 85 -6.64 -6.51 -17.40
C LEU A 85 -7.33 -7.23 -18.57
N PRO A 86 -6.78 -8.36 -19.04
CA PRO A 86 -7.44 -9.21 -20.04
C PRO A 86 -8.57 -10.04 -19.38
N ALA A 87 -9.56 -9.37 -18.80
CA ALA A 87 -10.67 -9.96 -18.09
C ALA A 87 -12.00 -9.33 -18.55
N SER A 88 -13.01 -10.16 -18.79
CA SER A 88 -14.34 -9.68 -19.09
C SER A 88 -15.00 -9.08 -17.85
N SER A 89 -15.93 -8.13 -18.05
CA SER A 89 -16.72 -7.53 -16.96
C SER A 89 -17.40 -8.60 -16.09
N ARG A 90 -18.02 -9.60 -16.73
CA ARG A 90 -18.64 -10.75 -16.04
C ARG A 90 -17.64 -11.48 -15.15
N ARG A 91 -16.41 -11.71 -15.60
CA ARG A 91 -15.39 -12.39 -14.79
C ARG A 91 -15.00 -11.54 -13.57
N LEU A 92 -14.88 -10.23 -13.74
CA LEU A 92 -14.59 -9.30 -12.63
C LEU A 92 -15.71 -9.28 -11.59
N ASP A 93 -16.98 -9.34 -12.01
CA ASP A 93 -18.11 -9.39 -11.07
C ASP A 93 -18.15 -10.68 -10.25
N VAL A 94 -17.82 -11.82 -10.86
CA VAL A 94 -17.68 -13.09 -10.13
C VAL A 94 -16.58 -13.00 -9.09
N LEU A 95 -15.42 -12.42 -9.44
CA LEU A 95 -14.31 -12.25 -8.50
C LEU A 95 -14.68 -11.32 -7.35
N ARG A 96 -15.37 -10.21 -7.63
CA ARG A 96 -15.87 -9.29 -6.61
C ARG A 96 -16.83 -9.99 -5.65
N ALA A 97 -17.78 -10.78 -6.16
CA ALA A 97 -18.73 -11.52 -5.34
C ALA A 97 -18.06 -12.59 -4.46
N ALA A 98 -17.00 -13.23 -4.95
CA ALA A 98 -16.20 -14.17 -4.17
C ALA A 98 -15.45 -13.47 -3.02
N GLN A 99 -14.81 -12.33 -3.30
CA GLN A 99 -14.07 -11.54 -2.29
C GLN A 99 -14.95 -10.96 -1.17
N LEU A 100 -16.26 -10.81 -1.39
CA LEU A 100 -17.20 -10.35 -0.36
C LEU A 100 -17.66 -11.48 0.57
N LYS A 101 -17.39 -12.74 0.23
CA LYS A 101 -17.78 -13.92 1.01
C LYS A 101 -16.65 -14.43 1.92
N ASP A 102 -15.41 -14.02 1.65
CA ASP A 102 -14.23 -14.24 2.50
C ASP A 102 -14.11 -13.14 3.58
#